data_AF-A0AB38D187-F1
#
_entry.id   AF-A0AB38D187-F1
#
_cell.length_a   1.000
_cell.length_b   1.000
_cell.length_c   1.000
_cell.angle_alpha   90.00
_cell.angle_beta   90.00
_cell.angle_gamma   90.00
#
_symmetry.space_group_name_H-M   'P 1'
#
loop_
_entity.id
_entity.type
_entity.pdbx_description
1 polymer ?
#
loop_
_entity_poly.entity_id
_entity_poly.type
_entity_poly.pdbx_seq_one_letter_code
_entity_poly.pdbx_strand_id
1 'polypeptide(L)'
;MWADIPIAELAGYQCSDQGKVRGPRRELSEWTDERGCKRVKAAGRPYAVHLLVLTTFVGPRPDGAVPRWLNGDPADNRLVNLKWWTGEEQEVQTRVNRCRNNHLYTPENTQTWGTGNRVCVACRNGVATVTELPEVL
;
A
#
# COMPACT_ATOMS: atom_id res chain seq x y z
N MET A 1 0.58 -15.79 4.03
CA MET A 1 1.05 -17.01 3.32
C MET A 1 2.55 -16.92 3.11
N TRP A 2 3.30 -18.03 3.22
CA TRP A 2 4.74 -18.10 2.89
C TRP A 2 4.96 -18.80 1.54
N ALA A 3 5.94 -18.33 0.76
CA ALA A 3 6.32 -18.89 -0.55
C ALA A 3 7.83 -18.82 -0.77
N ASP A 4 8.37 -19.72 -1.60
CA ASP A 4 9.79 -19.75 -1.95
C ASP A 4 10.17 -18.57 -2.83
N ILE A 5 11.32 -17.95 -2.55
CA ILE A 5 11.81 -16.82 -3.33
C ILE A 5 12.41 -17.35 -4.63
N PRO A 6 11.92 -16.95 -5.83
CA PRO A 6 12.36 -17.49 -7.11
C PRO A 6 13.66 -16.82 -7.60
N ILE A 7 14.65 -16.69 -6.72
CA ILE A 7 15.97 -16.14 -7.00
C ILE A 7 16.98 -17.25 -6.68
N ALA A 8 17.79 -17.63 -7.67
CA ALA A 8 18.68 -18.80 -7.56
C ALA A 8 19.63 -18.73 -6.35
N GLU A 9 20.16 -17.55 -6.05
CA GLU A 9 21.06 -17.32 -4.90
C GLU A 9 20.35 -17.44 -3.55
N LEU A 10 19.02 -17.42 -3.55
CA LEU A 10 18.16 -17.47 -2.37
C LEU A 10 17.42 -18.81 -2.26
N ALA A 11 17.98 -19.89 -2.80
CA ALA A 11 17.46 -21.24 -2.61
C ALA A 11 17.28 -21.56 -1.11
N GLY A 12 16.08 -22.01 -0.73
CA GLY A 12 15.70 -22.30 0.67
C GLY A 12 15.29 -21.08 1.50
N TYR A 13 15.25 -19.88 0.90
CA TYR A 13 14.65 -18.70 1.52
C TYR A 13 13.20 -18.53 1.07
N GLN A 14 12.38 -17.99 1.97
CA GLN A 14 10.96 -17.80 1.76
C GLN A 14 10.54 -16.38 2.12
N CYS A 15 9.55 -15.87 1.41
CA CYS A 15 8.92 -14.59 1.67
C CYS A 15 7.44 -14.79 2.01
N SER A 16 6.91 -13.95 2.89
CA SER A 16 5.50 -13.91 3.29
C SER A 16 4.77 -12.78 2.56
N ASP A 17 3.50 -12.98 2.27
CA ASP A 17 2.59 -11.92 1.78
C ASP A 17 2.44 -10.75 2.77
N GLN A 18 2.83 -10.92 4.03
CA GLN A 18 2.88 -9.87 5.04
C GLN A 18 4.20 -9.07 5.05
N GLY A 19 5.11 -9.31 4.10
CA GLY A 19 6.39 -8.61 4.02
C GLY A 19 7.46 -9.14 4.99
N LYS A 20 7.36 -10.41 5.38
CA LYS A 20 8.39 -11.09 6.20
C LYS A 20 9.27 -11.98 5.34
N VAL A 21 10.53 -12.16 5.74
CA VAL A 21 11.49 -13.00 5.02
C VAL A 21 12.16 -13.95 6.01
N ARG A 22 12.21 -15.23 5.67
CA ARG A 22 12.90 -16.25 6.46
C ARG A 22 13.89 -17.01 5.61
N GLY A 23 15.02 -17.36 6.22
CA GLY A 23 15.95 -18.33 5.65
C GLY A 23 15.67 -19.74 6.16
N PRO A 24 16.51 -20.72 5.80
CA PRO A 24 16.32 -22.12 6.17
C PRO A 24 16.25 -22.41 7.67
N ARG A 25 16.77 -21.50 8.50
CA ARG A 25 16.88 -21.70 9.96
C ARG A 25 15.94 -20.82 10.79
N ARG A 26 15.57 -19.64 10.28
CA ARG A 26 14.82 -18.62 11.04
C ARG A 26 14.32 -17.48 10.17
N GLU A 27 13.39 -16.71 10.70
CA GLU A 27 13.05 -15.38 10.19
C GLU A 27 14.27 -14.44 10.27
N LEU A 28 14.46 -13.62 9.24
CA LEU A 28 15.57 -12.69 9.13
C LEU A 28 15.21 -11.37 9.80
N SER A 29 16.19 -10.76 10.47
CA SER A 29 16.03 -9.42 11.01
C SER A 29 16.00 -8.38 9.89
N GLU A 30 15.02 -7.49 9.96
CA GLU A 30 14.86 -6.38 9.03
C GLU A 30 15.50 -5.10 9.58
N TRP A 31 16.05 -4.27 8.70
CA TRP A 31 16.40 -2.88 9.01
C TRP A 31 15.79 -1.94 7.98
N THR A 32 15.64 -0.67 8.35
CA THR A 32 15.23 0.39 7.44
C THR A 32 16.47 1.08 6.89
N ASP A 33 16.57 1.27 5.57
CA ASP A 33 17.62 2.07 4.95
C ASP A 33 17.32 3.59 5.00
N GLU A 34 18.26 4.41 4.53
CA GLU A 34 18.15 5.88 4.49
C GLU A 34 16.96 6.38 3.64
N ARG A 35 16.40 5.52 2.78
CA ARG A 35 15.22 5.83 1.94
C ARG A 35 13.91 5.35 2.56
N GLY A 36 13.93 4.89 3.82
CA GLY A 36 12.75 4.37 4.51
C GLY A 36 12.38 2.93 4.11
N CYS A 37 13.13 2.28 3.21
CA CYS A 37 12.80 0.96 2.69
C CYS A 37 13.27 -0.15 3.65
N LYS A 38 12.43 -1.17 3.86
CA LYS A 38 12.81 -2.36 4.62
C LYS A 38 13.76 -3.26 3.83
N ARG A 39 14.80 -3.74 4.52
CA ARG A 39 15.89 -4.57 3.99
C ARG A 39 16.13 -5.78 4.88
N VAL A 40 16.59 -6.88 4.27
CA VAL A 40 17.08 -8.07 4.96
C VAL A 40 18.42 -8.51 4.38
N LYS A 41 19.24 -9.21 5.18
CA LYS A 41 20.52 -9.78 4.74
C LYS A 41 20.32 -11.26 4.48
N ALA A 42 20.33 -11.66 3.22
CA ALA A 42 20.17 -13.04 2.78
C ALA A 42 21.36 -13.44 1.92
N ALA A 43 21.86 -14.68 2.05
CA ALA A 43 23.07 -15.14 1.35
C ALA A 43 24.26 -14.14 1.40
N GLY A 44 24.44 -13.45 2.53
CA GLY A 44 25.51 -12.47 2.73
C GLY A 44 25.28 -11.08 2.10
N ARG A 45 24.20 -10.88 1.33
CA ARG A 45 23.91 -9.63 0.60
C ARG A 45 22.61 -8.97 1.11
N PRO A 46 22.50 -7.63 1.03
CA PRO A 46 21.26 -6.94 1.37
C PRO A 46 20.24 -7.02 0.23
N TYR A 47 18.99 -7.35 0.56
CA TYR A 47 17.85 -7.38 -0.35
C TYR A 47 16.73 -6.48 0.18
N ALA A 48 15.99 -5.84 -0.72
CA ALA A 48 14.82 -5.04 -0.35
C ALA A 48 13.58 -5.93 -0.22
N VAL A 49 12.84 -5.77 0.88
CA VAL A 49 11.71 -6.62 1.20
C VAL A 49 10.60 -6.49 0.16
N HIS A 50 10.22 -5.27 -0.24
CA HIS A 50 9.22 -5.05 -1.29
C HIS A 50 9.55 -5.76 -2.60
N LEU A 51 10.83 -5.79 -3.02
CA LEU A 51 11.23 -6.47 -4.24
C LEU A 51 11.10 -7.99 -4.11
N LEU A 52 11.47 -8.55 -2.96
CA LEU A 52 11.31 -9.98 -2.71
C LEU A 52 9.83 -10.37 -2.72
N VAL A 53 8.96 -9.59 -2.07
CA VAL A 53 7.51 -9.82 -2.07
C VAL A 53 6.95 -9.76 -3.49
N LEU A 54 7.23 -8.69 -4.23
CA LEU A 54 6.75 -8.54 -5.62
C LEU A 54 7.25 -9.66 -6.52
N THR A 55 8.54 -9.99 -6.46
CA THR A 55 9.14 -11.04 -7.29
C THR A 55 8.55 -12.41 -6.98
N THR A 56 8.23 -12.68 -5.71
CA THR A 56 7.70 -13.97 -5.25
C THR A 56 6.22 -14.15 -5.60
N PHE A 57 5.39 -13.13 -5.40
CA PHE A 57 3.93 -13.26 -5.50
C PHE A 57 3.32 -12.64 -6.76
N VAL A 58 3.97 -11.64 -7.37
CA VAL A 58 3.52 -11.00 -8.61
C VAL A 58 4.31 -11.52 -9.81
N GLY A 59 5.60 -11.79 -9.60
CA GLY A 59 6.52 -12.28 -10.63
C GLY A 59 7.65 -11.30 -10.93
N PRO A 60 8.52 -11.66 -11.90
CA PRO A 60 9.70 -10.87 -12.23
C PRO A 60 9.31 -9.44 -12.63
N ARG A 61 10.20 -8.50 -12.34
CA ARG A 61 10.03 -7.08 -12.66
C ARG A 61 9.77 -6.91 -14.17
N PRO A 62 8.60 -6.40 -14.60
CA PRO A 62 8.36 -6.07 -15.99
C PRO A 62 9.31 -4.97 -16.47
N ASP A 63 9.60 -4.94 -17.77
CA ASP A 63 10.50 -3.93 -18.33
C ASP A 63 9.95 -2.51 -18.12
N GLY A 64 10.83 -1.58 -17.76
CA GLY A 64 10.47 -0.20 -17.41
C GLY A 64 9.62 -0.02 -16.15
N ALA A 65 9.14 -1.09 -15.50
CA ALA A 65 8.30 -0.97 -14.30
C ALA A 65 9.12 -0.58 -13.06
N VAL A 66 8.49 0.09 -12.10
CA VAL A 66 9.08 0.41 -10.77
C VAL A 66 8.17 -0.12 -9.65
N PRO A 67 8.71 -0.49 -8.48
CA PRO A 67 7.86 -0.89 -7.36
C PRO A 67 7.12 0.33 -6.80
N ARG A 68 5.86 0.15 -6.40
CA ARG A 68 5.04 1.22 -5.81
C ARG A 68 4.25 0.71 -4.60
N TRP A 69 4.17 1.57 -3.59
CA TRP A 69 3.31 1.40 -2.42
C TRP A 69 2.00 2.14 -2.64
N LEU A 70 0.87 1.43 -2.50
CA LEU A 70 -0.46 2.02 -2.74
C LEU A 70 -0.81 3.09 -1.70
N ASN A 71 -0.40 2.89 -0.45
CA ASN A 71 -0.56 3.85 0.64
C ASN A 71 0.56 4.92 0.72
N GLY A 72 1.60 4.82 -0.12
CA GLY A 72 2.75 5.72 -0.10
C GLY A 72 3.74 5.51 1.05
N ASP A 73 3.60 4.47 1.88
CA ASP A 73 4.49 4.15 3.00
C ASP A 73 5.50 3.03 2.63
N PRO A 74 6.80 3.34 2.47
CA PRO A 74 7.84 2.37 2.15
C PRO A 74 8.07 1.29 3.22
N ALA A 75 7.57 1.48 4.44
CA ALA A 75 7.68 0.52 5.52
C ALA A 75 6.61 -0.59 5.45
N ASP A 76 5.46 -0.33 4.83
CA ASP A 76 4.36 -1.30 4.68
C ASP A 76 4.58 -2.18 3.45
N ASN A 77 5.34 -3.26 3.64
CA ASN A 77 5.76 -4.18 2.58
C ASN A 77 4.82 -5.38 2.41
N ARG A 78 3.55 -5.28 2.86
CA ARG A 78 2.55 -6.31 2.61
C ARG A 78 2.19 -6.37 1.12
N LEU A 79 1.99 -7.56 0.56
CA LEU A 79 1.66 -7.77 -0.85
C LEU A 79 0.47 -6.94 -1.30
N VAL A 80 -0.57 -6.85 -0.47
CA VAL A 80 -1.79 -6.08 -0.73
C VAL A 80 -1.54 -4.58 -0.93
N ASN A 81 -0.38 -4.07 -0.50
CA ASN A 81 0.02 -2.68 -0.61
C ASN A 81 1.07 -2.45 -1.70
N LEU A 82 1.52 -3.50 -2.41
CA LEU A 82 2.60 -3.42 -3.38
C LEU A 82 2.13 -3.76 -4.79
N LYS A 83 2.66 -3.03 -5.77
CA LYS A 83 2.55 -3.41 -7.19
C LYS A 83 3.77 -3.00 -8.01
N TRP A 84 3.94 -3.65 -9.15
CA TRP A 84 4.74 -3.11 -10.25
C TRP A 84 3.94 -2.01 -10.94
N TRP A 85 4.56 -0.86 -11.19
CA TRP A 85 3.96 0.27 -11.89
C TRP A 85 4.76 0.56 -13.16
N THR A 86 4.11 0.45 -14.32
CA THR A 86 4.63 0.91 -15.61
C THR A 86 4.20 2.35 -15.82
N GLY A 87 5.07 3.20 -16.36
CA GLY A 87 4.81 4.65 -16.49
C GLY A 87 3.54 5.06 -17.26
N GLU A 88 2.93 4.10 -17.97
CA GLU A 88 1.68 4.27 -18.73
C GLU A 88 0.41 4.08 -17.88
N GLU A 89 0.52 3.56 -16.65
CA GLU A 89 -0.62 3.45 -15.74
C GLU A 89 -1.02 4.83 -15.23
N GLN A 90 -2.16 5.34 -15.72
CA GLN A 90 -2.75 6.57 -15.23
C GLN A 90 -3.01 6.47 -13.73
N GLU A 91 -2.41 7.36 -12.96
CA GLU A 91 -2.63 7.43 -11.52
C GLU A 91 -4.08 7.89 -11.28
N VAL A 92 -4.98 6.94 -11.01
CA VAL A 92 -6.31 7.27 -10.52
C VAL A 92 -6.15 7.74 -9.08
N GLN A 93 -5.77 9.00 -8.91
CA GLN A 93 -5.96 9.68 -7.64
C GLN A 93 -7.47 9.79 -7.45
N THR A 94 -8.04 8.90 -6.65
CA THR A 94 -9.38 9.11 -6.12
C THR A 94 -9.31 10.31 -5.17
N ARG A 95 -9.42 11.51 -5.73
CA ARG A 95 -9.68 12.71 -4.94
C ARG A 95 -11.03 12.51 -4.29
N VAL A 96 -11.00 12.05 -3.04
CA VAL A 96 -12.20 11.99 -2.21
C VAL A 96 -12.70 13.41 -2.04
N ASN A 97 -13.86 13.67 -2.64
CA ASN A 97 -14.44 15.00 -2.69
C ASN A 97 -15.00 15.33 -1.30
N ARG A 98 -14.33 16.21 -0.56
CA ARG A 98 -14.67 16.54 0.82
C ARG A 98 -15.00 18.02 0.99
N CYS A 99 -15.85 18.33 1.97
CA CYS A 99 -16.15 19.70 2.38
C CYS A 99 -15.02 20.27 3.26
N ARG A 100 -15.10 21.57 3.62
CA ARG A 100 -14.13 22.24 4.51
C ARG A 100 -13.98 21.58 5.90
N ASN A 101 -15.02 20.90 6.38
CA ASN A 101 -15.03 20.19 7.66
C ASN A 101 -14.68 18.69 7.52
N ASN A 102 -14.16 18.26 6.36
CA ASN A 102 -13.72 16.89 6.09
C ASN A 102 -14.83 15.83 5.90
N HIS A 103 -16.10 16.23 5.77
CA HIS A 103 -17.18 15.31 5.38
C HIS A 103 -17.10 14.93 3.90
N LEU A 104 -17.40 13.67 3.58
CA LEU A 104 -17.49 13.17 2.21
C LEU A 104 -18.72 13.76 1.50
N TYR A 105 -18.54 14.27 0.29
CA TYR A 105 -19.66 14.58 -0.61
C TYR A 105 -20.16 13.30 -1.26
N THR A 106 -21.19 12.70 -0.65
CA THR A 106 -21.99 11.62 -1.25
C THR A 106 -23.34 12.18 -1.70
N PRO A 107 -24.14 11.47 -2.53
CA PRO A 107 -25.48 11.92 -2.88
C PRO A 107 -26.37 12.25 -1.67
N GLU A 108 -26.19 11.52 -0.57
CA GLU A 108 -26.96 11.68 0.68
C GLU A 108 -26.47 12.89 1.49
N ASN A 109 -25.18 13.21 1.40
CA ASN A 109 -24.56 14.30 2.16
C ASN A 109 -24.34 15.58 1.33
N THR A 110 -24.84 15.62 0.09
CA THR A 110 -24.67 16.74 -0.84
C THR A 110 -26.02 17.28 -1.26
N GLN A 111 -26.37 18.50 -0.85
CA GLN A 111 -27.49 19.21 -1.42
C GLN A 111 -26.98 20.24 -2.44
N THR A 112 -27.47 20.18 -3.67
CA THR A 112 -27.13 21.15 -4.72
C THR A 112 -28.25 22.19 -4.87
N TRP A 113 -27.90 23.45 -5.04
CA TRP A 113 -28.85 24.49 -5.46
C TRP A 113 -28.34 25.21 -6.72
N GLY A 114 -29.24 25.55 -7.65
CA GLY A 114 -28.89 26.19 -8.92
C GLY A 114 -27.80 25.46 -9.71
N THR A 115 -27.08 26.18 -10.55
CA THR A 115 -25.99 25.62 -11.36
C THR A 115 -24.66 25.66 -10.61
N GLY A 116 -24.33 24.54 -9.96
CA GLY A 116 -22.96 24.25 -9.48
C GLY A 116 -22.66 24.54 -8.01
N ASN A 117 -23.62 25.07 -7.24
CA ASN A 117 -23.42 25.25 -5.81
C ASN A 117 -23.83 23.99 -5.05
N ARG A 118 -23.01 23.62 -4.06
CA ARG A 118 -23.22 22.46 -3.20
C ARG A 118 -23.10 22.84 -1.73
N VAL A 119 -23.95 22.23 -0.92
CA VAL A 119 -23.98 22.36 0.53
C VAL A 119 -23.78 20.97 1.12
N CYS A 120 -22.85 20.86 2.07
CA CYS A 120 -22.68 19.65 2.86
C CYS A 120 -23.81 19.57 3.90
N VAL A 121 -24.65 18.54 3.81
CA VAL A 121 -25.81 18.36 4.71
C VAL A 121 -25.35 18.14 6.16
N ALA A 122 -24.30 17.35 6.36
CA ALA A 122 -23.67 17.12 7.67
C ALA A 122 -23.15 18.42 8.30
N CYS A 123 -22.48 19.29 7.53
CA CYS A 123 -22.07 20.61 8.03
C CYS A 123 -23.27 21.44 8.48
N ARG A 124 -24.33 21.49 7.67
CA ARG A 124 -25.51 22.27 7.98
C ARG A 124 -26.22 21.75 9.24
N ASN A 125 -26.24 20.44 9.43
CA ASN A 125 -26.88 19.79 10.56
C ASN A 125 -25.97 19.69 11.80
N GLY A 126 -24.76 20.26 11.76
CA GLY A 126 -23.81 20.22 12.88
C GLY A 126 -23.28 18.81 13.20
N VAL A 127 -23.34 17.89 12.24
CA VAL A 127 -22.87 16.51 12.43
C VAL A 127 -21.33 16.50 12.40
N ALA A 128 -20.71 15.91 13.42
CA ALA A 128 -19.27 15.74 13.46
C ALA A 128 -18.77 14.82 12.34
N THR A 129 -17.53 15.00 11.90
CA THR A 129 -16.94 14.12 10.89
C THR A 129 -16.71 12.74 11.49
N VAL A 130 -17.22 11.72 10.81
CA VAL A 130 -16.95 10.33 11.17
C VAL A 130 -15.48 10.04 10.83
N THR A 131 -14.64 10.03 11.85
CA THR A 131 -13.20 9.70 11.73
C THR A 131 -12.93 8.20 11.86
N GLU A 132 -13.88 7.46 12.43
CA GLU A 132 -13.77 6.02 12.69
C GLU A 132 -15.05 5.34 12.23
N LEU A 133 -14.91 4.25 11.47
CA LEU A 133 -16.05 3.41 11.13
C LEU A 133 -16.55 2.77 12.44
N PRO A 134 -17.86 2.76 12.72
CA PRO A 134 -18.38 2.09 13.91
C PRO A 134 -17.94 0.62 13.87
N GLU A 135 -17.43 0.12 14.99
CA GLU A 135 -17.15 -1.30 15.15
C GLU A 135 -18.43 -2.07 14.80
N VAL A 136 -18.35 -2.87 13.74
CA VAL A 136 -19.43 -3.78 13.36
C VAL A 136 -19.45 -4.87 14.43
N LEU A 137 -20.44 -4.80 15.33
CA LEU A 137 -20.75 -5.86 16.29
C LEU A 137 -21.33 -7.09 15.58
#